data_AF-A0A350W3B9-F1
#
_entry.id   AF-A0A350W3B9-F1
#
_cell.length_a   1.000
_cell.length_b   1.000
_cell.length_c   1.000
_cell.angle_alpha   90.00
_cell.angle_beta   90.00
_cell.angle_gamma   90.00
#
_symmetry.space_group_name_H-M   'P 1'
#
loop_
_entity.id
_entity.type
_entity.pdbx_description
1 polymer ?
#
loop_
_entity_poly.entity_id
_entity_poly.type
_entity_poly.pdbx_seq_one_letter_code
_entity_poly.pdbx_strand_id
1 'polypeptide(L)'
;RVSLLAAGGIRCSADVVKAIALGADAVYIATSALVAVGCHLCQKCYTGKCNWGIATQDPYLVKRLNPEIASRRLVNLIKAWSHEIKEIMGGMGINAVESLRGNRLRLRGFDLHENELKILDIKPAGESM
;
A
#
# COMPACT_ATOMS: atom_id res chain seq x y z
N ARG A 1 5.49 2.06 -24.72
CA ARG A 1 4.84 1.43 -23.54
C ARG A 1 5.39 2.13 -22.30
N VAL A 2 4.55 2.51 -21.34
CA VAL A 2 4.94 3.16 -20.09
C VAL A 2 4.35 2.34 -18.94
N SER A 3 5.08 2.22 -17.84
CA SER A 3 4.59 1.61 -16.60
C SER A 3 4.20 2.69 -15.59
N LEU A 4 3.05 2.53 -14.97
CA LEU A 4 2.48 3.42 -13.97
C LEU A 4 2.70 2.86 -12.56
N LEU A 5 3.45 3.58 -11.74
CA LEU A 5 3.66 3.23 -10.34
C LEU A 5 2.78 4.15 -9.47
N ALA A 6 1.84 3.57 -8.74
CA ALA A 6 1.01 4.31 -7.79
C ALA A 6 1.69 4.36 -6.41
N ALA A 7 1.69 5.54 -5.79
CA ALA A 7 2.29 5.77 -4.48
C ALA A 7 1.40 6.70 -3.64
N GLY A 8 1.61 6.69 -2.33
CA GLY A 8 0.96 7.60 -1.38
C GLY A 8 -0.21 6.94 -0.64
N GLY A 9 -0.19 7.01 0.69
CA GLY A 9 -1.32 6.57 1.53
C GLY A 9 -1.61 5.07 1.59
N ILE A 10 -0.87 4.22 0.86
CA ILE A 10 -1.03 2.76 0.82
C ILE A 10 -0.67 2.16 2.18
N ARG A 11 -1.70 1.71 2.92
CA ARG A 11 -1.56 1.24 4.31
C ARG A 11 -1.97 -0.22 4.51
N CYS A 12 -2.65 -0.82 3.54
CA CYS A 12 -3.03 -2.23 3.58
C CYS A 12 -3.01 -2.86 2.17
N SER A 13 -3.12 -4.19 2.13
CA SER A 13 -3.25 -4.98 0.90
C SER A 13 -4.42 -4.53 0.02
N ALA A 14 -5.57 -4.17 0.60
CA ALA A 14 -6.73 -3.70 -0.15
C ALA A 14 -6.44 -2.39 -0.91
N ASP A 15 -5.61 -1.50 -0.39
CA ASP A 15 -5.18 -0.29 -1.11
C ASP A 15 -4.37 -0.64 -2.36
N VAL A 16 -3.52 -1.67 -2.28
CA VAL A 16 -2.75 -2.18 -3.41
C VAL A 16 -3.69 -2.72 -4.49
N VAL A 17 -4.65 -3.56 -4.11
CA VAL A 17 -5.65 -4.14 -5.03
C VAL A 17 -6.45 -3.04 -5.72
N LYS A 18 -6.93 -2.03 -4.96
CA LYS A 18 -7.67 -0.88 -5.53
C LYS A 18 -6.83 -0.11 -6.53
N ALA A 19 -5.57 0.20 -6.21
CA ALA A 19 -4.68 0.94 -7.11
C ALA A 19 -4.41 0.18 -8.43
N ILE A 20 -4.19 -1.14 -8.34
CA ILE A 20 -4.02 -1.99 -9.52
C ILE A 20 -5.31 -2.03 -10.35
N ALA A 21 -6.47 -2.21 -9.71
CA ALA A 21 -7.77 -2.21 -10.38
C ALA A 21 -8.08 -0.89 -11.10
N LEU A 22 -7.61 0.25 -10.56
CA LEU A 22 -7.72 1.55 -11.21
C LEU A 22 -6.76 1.75 -12.39
N GLY A 23 -5.73 0.91 -12.53
CA GLY A 23 -4.83 0.88 -13.68
C GLY A 23 -3.34 0.91 -13.37
N ALA A 24 -2.91 0.88 -12.09
CA ALA A 24 -1.50 0.87 -11.75
C ALA A 24 -0.81 -0.45 -12.15
N ASP A 25 0.42 -0.36 -12.67
CA ASP A 25 1.25 -1.53 -12.98
C ASP A 25 1.92 -2.09 -11.71
N ALA A 26 2.27 -1.20 -10.77
CA ALA A 26 2.84 -1.56 -9.47
C ALA A 26 2.49 -0.49 -8.43
N VAL A 27 2.65 -0.86 -7.16
CA VAL A 27 2.37 0.01 -6.01
C VAL A 27 3.60 0.17 -5.15
N TYR A 28 3.95 1.41 -4.85
CA TYR A 28 5.05 1.76 -3.98
C TYR A 28 4.54 2.01 -2.55
N ILE A 29 5.26 1.44 -1.58
CA ILE A 29 5.01 1.64 -0.16
C ILE A 29 6.20 2.32 0.50
N ALA A 30 5.92 3.32 1.35
CA ALA A 30 6.93 4.01 2.16
C ALA A 30 6.54 3.97 3.64
N THR A 31 5.49 4.68 4.01
CA THR A 31 5.12 4.85 5.42
C THR A 31 4.79 3.53 6.11
N SER A 32 4.06 2.62 5.47
CA SER A 32 3.76 1.29 6.01
C SER A 32 5.03 0.45 6.23
N ALA A 33 5.98 0.50 5.29
CA ALA A 33 7.29 -0.14 5.44
C ALA A 33 8.10 0.47 6.59
N LEU A 34 8.11 1.81 6.71
CA LEU A 34 8.76 2.51 7.82
C LEU A 34 8.16 2.15 9.18
N VAL A 35 6.83 2.05 9.26
CA VAL A 35 6.14 1.62 10.49
C VAL A 35 6.50 0.17 10.83
N ALA A 36 6.56 -0.73 9.84
CA ALA A 36 6.98 -2.12 10.08
C ALA A 36 8.39 -2.23 10.65
N VAL A 37 9.33 -1.40 10.20
CA VAL A 37 10.70 -1.37 10.75
C VAL A 37 10.82 -0.63 12.09
N GLY A 38 9.76 0.02 12.57
CA GLY A 38 9.69 0.61 13.92
C GLY A 38 9.43 2.13 13.99
N CYS A 39 8.99 2.76 12.91
CA CYS A 39 8.61 4.17 12.92
C CYS A 39 7.34 4.41 13.73
N HIS A 40 7.36 5.39 14.63
CA HIS A 40 6.20 5.82 15.43
C HIS A 40 5.61 7.17 14.98
N LEU A 41 5.90 7.59 13.74
CA LEU A 41 5.30 8.79 13.13
C LEU A 41 5.43 10.07 13.96
N CYS A 42 6.58 10.28 14.62
CA CYS A 42 6.83 11.49 15.42
C CYS A 42 7.05 12.78 14.61
N GLN A 43 7.15 12.67 13.27
CA GLN A 43 7.28 13.80 12.33
C GLN A 43 8.48 14.73 12.57
N LYS A 44 9.55 14.23 13.21
CA LYS A 44 10.80 14.97 13.47
C LYS A 44 11.96 14.54 12.58
N CYS A 45 11.71 13.81 11.49
CA CYS A 45 12.75 13.21 10.65
C CYS A 45 13.75 14.24 10.09
N TYR A 46 13.27 15.43 9.71
CA TYR A 46 14.09 16.52 9.17
C TYR A 46 15.15 17.05 10.15
N THR A 47 15.00 16.81 11.45
CA THR A 47 15.95 17.26 12.48
C THR A 47 17.21 16.39 12.56
N GLY A 48 17.20 15.22 11.91
CA GLY A 48 18.24 14.20 12.08
C GLY A 48 18.26 13.53 13.46
N LYS A 49 17.31 13.85 14.35
CA LYS A 49 17.23 13.32 15.73
C LYS A 49 16.10 12.29 15.89
N CYS A 50 16.02 11.32 14.98
CA CYS A 50 15.03 10.25 15.07
C CYS A 50 15.27 9.39 16.33
N ASN A 51 14.33 9.43 17.28
CA ASN A 51 14.42 8.64 18.53
C ASN A 51 14.51 7.13 18.31
N TRP A 52 14.07 6.65 17.15
CA TRP A 52 13.97 5.24 16.78
C TRP A 52 15.12 4.76 15.90
N GLY A 53 16.12 5.59 15.60
CA GLY A 53 17.30 5.19 14.84
C GLY A 53 17.08 4.98 13.34
N ILE A 54 15.94 5.40 12.78
CA ILE A 54 15.58 5.18 11.36
C ILE A 54 16.08 6.34 10.49
N ALA A 55 15.67 7.57 10.79
CA ALA A 55 16.00 8.77 10.01
C ALA A 55 17.00 9.64 10.76
N THR A 56 18.21 9.12 10.97
CA THR A 56 19.29 9.80 11.69
C THR A 56 20.65 9.29 11.22
N GLN A 57 21.67 10.13 11.31
CA GLN A 57 23.07 9.77 11.06
C GLN A 57 23.91 9.77 12.35
N ASP A 58 23.30 10.07 13.50
CA ASP A 58 23.97 10.04 14.80
C ASP A 58 24.26 8.58 15.21
N PRO A 59 25.53 8.17 15.36
CA PRO A 59 25.88 6.79 15.70
C PRO A 59 25.25 6.29 17.00
N TYR A 60 24.94 7.17 17.96
CA TYR A 60 24.25 6.80 19.20
C TYR A 60 22.78 6.44 18.95
N LEU A 61 22.11 7.18 18.07
CA LEU A 61 20.71 6.94 17.72
C LEU A 61 20.56 5.76 16.74
N VAL A 62 21.45 5.62 15.76
CA VAL A 62 21.43 4.52 14.78
C VAL A 62 21.46 3.16 15.46
N LYS A 63 22.23 3.01 16.54
CA LYS A 63 22.31 1.77 17.35
C LYS A 63 20.95 1.29 17.92
N ARG A 64 19.94 2.17 17.97
CA ARG A 64 18.59 1.81 18.46
C ARG A 64 17.80 0.97 17.47
N LEU A 65 18.15 1.00 16.18
CA LEU A 65 17.52 0.18 15.15
C LEU A 65 18.31 -1.13 14.99
N ASN A 66 17.67 -2.27 15.27
CA ASN A 66 18.25 -3.58 14.98
C ASN A 66 17.86 -4.00 13.55
N PRO A 67 18.83 -4.11 12.60
CA PRO A 67 18.53 -4.43 11.20
C PRO A 67 17.89 -5.80 10.99
N GLU A 68 18.27 -6.81 11.78
CA GLU A 68 17.73 -8.17 11.67
C GLU A 68 16.26 -8.24 12.11
N ILE A 69 15.91 -7.51 13.17
CA ILE A 69 14.51 -7.44 13.62
C ILE A 69 13.69 -6.63 12.61
N ALA A 70 14.23 -5.51 12.13
CA ALA A 70 13.59 -4.65 11.14
C ALA A 70 13.32 -5.39 9.82
N SER A 71 14.32 -6.10 9.29
CA SER A 71 14.20 -6.88 8.06
C SER A 71 13.15 -7.97 8.20
N ARG A 72 13.16 -8.74 9.30
CA ARG A 72 12.17 -9.78 9.58
C ARG A 72 10.75 -9.21 9.64
N ARG A 73 10.55 -8.06 10.29
CA ARG A 73 9.23 -7.38 10.35
C ARG A 73 8.77 -6.91 8.98
N LEU A 74 9.67 -6.33 8.18
CA LEU A 74 9.36 -5.89 6.82
C LEU A 74 8.99 -7.07 5.91
N VAL A 75 9.74 -8.17 5.98
CA VAL A 75 9.44 -9.41 5.24
C VAL A 75 8.08 -9.97 5.66
N ASN A 76 7.76 -9.96 6.96
CA ASN A 76 6.45 -10.42 7.44
C ASN A 76 5.30 -9.55 6.90
N LEU A 77 5.46 -8.21 6.86
CA LEU A 77 4.47 -7.31 6.25
C LEU A 77 4.20 -7.69 4.78
N ILE A 78 5.26 -7.80 3.98
CA ILE A 78 5.12 -8.12 2.54
C ILE A 78 4.51 -9.50 2.33
N LYS A 79 4.90 -10.50 3.13
CA LYS A 79 4.32 -11.85 3.07
C LYS A 79 2.83 -11.82 3.42
N ALA A 80 2.45 -11.18 4.53
CA ALA A 80 1.06 -11.07 4.95
C ALA A 80 0.22 -10.39 3.87
N TRP A 81 0.67 -9.25 3.34
CA TRP A 81 -0.03 -8.57 2.24
C TRP A 81 -0.10 -9.42 0.98
N SER A 82 0.94 -10.18 0.66
CA SER A 82 0.91 -11.08 -0.50
C SER A 82 -0.13 -12.18 -0.35
N HIS A 83 -0.35 -12.69 0.86
CA HIS A 83 -1.42 -13.65 1.15
C HIS A 83 -2.80 -12.98 1.07
N GLU A 84 -2.99 -11.84 1.71
CA GLU A 84 -4.24 -11.09 1.68
C GLU A 84 -4.64 -10.69 0.25
N ILE A 85 -3.68 -10.25 -0.59
CA ILE A 85 -3.94 -9.92 -2.00
C ILE A 85 -4.44 -11.16 -2.75
N LYS A 86 -3.84 -12.33 -2.54
CA LYS A 86 -4.28 -13.58 -3.16
C LYS A 86 -5.68 -13.98 -2.70
N GLU A 87 -6.00 -13.79 -1.42
CA GLU A 87 -7.34 -14.06 -0.90
C GLU A 87 -8.38 -13.13 -1.50
N ILE A 88 -8.10 -11.82 -1.56
CA ILE A 88 -8.99 -10.83 -2.18
C ILE A 88 -9.21 -11.14 -3.66
N MET A 89 -8.14 -11.40 -4.41
CA MET A 89 -8.23 -11.74 -5.83
C MET A 89 -8.93 -13.08 -6.07
N GLY A 90 -8.65 -14.08 -5.23
CA GLY A 90 -9.32 -15.38 -5.25
C GLY A 90 -10.82 -15.26 -5.00
N GLY A 91 -11.23 -14.42 -4.03
CA GLY A 91 -12.63 -14.08 -3.78
C GLY A 91 -13.33 -13.41 -4.97
N MET A 92 -12.58 -12.75 -5.86
CA MET A 92 -13.09 -12.18 -7.11
C MET A 92 -13.06 -13.18 -8.29
N GLY A 93 -12.47 -14.36 -8.11
CA GLY A 93 -12.23 -15.34 -9.18
C GLY A 93 -11.12 -14.94 -10.15
N ILE A 94 -10.13 -14.14 -9.70
CA ILE A 94 -9.03 -13.64 -10.51
C ILE A 94 -7.73 -14.34 -10.13
N ASN A 95 -7.09 -14.99 -11.10
CA ASN A 95 -5.89 -15.79 -10.89
C ASN A 95 -4.58 -15.12 -11.34
N ALA A 96 -4.66 -13.92 -11.94
CA ALA A 96 -3.51 -13.15 -12.42
C ALA A 96 -3.70 -11.65 -12.13
N VAL A 97 -2.63 -10.98 -11.70
CA VAL A 97 -2.67 -9.54 -11.35
C VAL A 97 -2.94 -8.70 -12.59
N GLU A 98 -2.47 -9.16 -13.74
CA GLU A 98 -2.68 -8.58 -15.06
C GLU A 98 -4.17 -8.53 -15.43
N SER A 99 -4.97 -9.51 -14.98
CA SER A 99 -6.42 -9.54 -15.20
C SER A 99 -7.18 -8.58 -14.29
N LEU A 100 -6.59 -8.16 -13.18
CA LEU A 100 -7.12 -7.12 -12.31
C LEU A 100 -6.76 -5.72 -12.80
N ARG A 101 -5.59 -5.55 -13.43
CA ARG A 101 -5.09 -4.24 -13.85
C ARG A 101 -6.08 -3.51 -14.75
N GLY A 102 -6.57 -2.36 -14.30
CA GLY A 102 -7.55 -1.55 -15.02
C GLY A 102 -8.98 -2.13 -15.04
N ASN A 103 -9.22 -3.26 -14.36
CA ASN A 103 -10.54 -3.89 -14.27
C ASN A 103 -11.41 -3.21 -13.22
N ARG A 104 -11.91 -2.01 -13.56
CA ARG A 104 -12.75 -1.17 -12.70
C ARG A 104 -14.10 -1.81 -12.34
N LEU A 105 -14.55 -2.81 -13.08
CA LEU A 105 -15.77 -3.57 -12.77
C LEU A 105 -15.68 -4.32 -11.44
N ARG A 106 -14.48 -4.51 -10.89
CA ARG A 106 -14.24 -5.11 -9.57
C ARG A 106 -14.27 -4.10 -8.42
N LEU A 107 -14.47 -2.82 -8.71
CA LEU A 107 -14.60 -1.75 -7.72
C LEU A 107 -16.04 -1.27 -7.64
N ARG A 108 -16.46 -0.88 -6.43
CA ARG A 108 -17.72 -0.18 -6.20
C ARG A 108 -17.46 1.01 -5.29
N GLY A 109 -17.96 2.17 -5.68
CA GLY A 109 -17.87 3.38 -4.88
C GLY A 109 -18.92 3.35 -3.78
N PHE A 110 -18.47 3.42 -2.54
CA PHE A 110 -19.34 3.61 -1.37
C PHE A 110 -19.04 4.99 -0.81
N ASP A 111 -20.07 5.79 -0.57
CA ASP A 111 -19.94 7.15 -0.04
C ASP A 111 -19.05 8.07 -0.89
N LEU A 112 -19.18 7.97 -2.23
CA LEU A 112 -18.50 8.83 -3.20
C LEU A 112 -19.52 9.69 -3.95
N HIS A 113 -19.15 10.94 -4.22
CA HIS A 113 -19.95 11.84 -5.05
C HIS A 113 -19.94 11.40 -6.52
N GLU A 114 -20.98 11.81 -7.27
CA GLU A 114 -21.11 11.48 -8.70
C GLU A 114 -19.88 11.88 -9.52
N ASN A 115 -19.27 13.03 -9.20
CA ASN A 115 -18.05 13.49 -9.87
C ASN A 115 -16.87 12.55 -9.61
N GLU A 116 -16.73 12.01 -8.40
CA GLU A 116 -15.65 11.08 -8.05
C GLU A 116 -15.82 9.73 -8.75
N LEU A 117 -17.06 9.21 -8.76
CA LEU A 117 -17.41 7.99 -9.51
C LEU A 117 -17.08 8.15 -11.00
N LYS A 118 -17.41 9.30 -11.58
CA LYS A 118 -17.14 9.63 -12.98
C LYS A 118 -15.64 9.76 -13.28
N ILE A 119 -14.87 10.39 -12.40
CA ILE A 119 -13.40 10.53 -12.56
C ILE A 119 -12.71 9.18 -12.44
N LEU A 120 -13.13 8.36 -11.47
CA LEU A 120 -12.55 7.05 -11.22
C LEU A 120 -13.06 5.98 -12.20
N ASP A 121 -14.14 6.26 -12.95
CA ASP A 121 -14.79 5.34 -13.87
C ASP A 121 -15.25 4.04 -13.18
N ILE A 122 -15.94 4.19 -12.04
CA ILE A 122 -16.48 3.08 -11.23
C ILE A 122 -17.97 3.27 -10.94
N LYS A 123 -18.70 2.16 -10.81
CA LYS A 123 -20.12 2.15 -10.44
C LYS A 123 -20.31 2.35 -8.92
N PRO A 124 -21.41 2.98 -8.45
CA PRO A 124 -21.77 3.02 -7.03
C PRO A 124 -22.11 1.63 -6.47
N ALA A 125 -21.96 1.47 -5.15
CA ALA A 125 -22.38 0.26 -4.44
C ALA A 125 -23.92 0.12 -4.48
N GLY A 126 -24.41 -1.11 -4.70
CA GLY A 126 -25.85 -1.42 -4.79
C GLY A 126 -26.42 -1.44 -6.21
N GLU A 127 -25.66 -0.98 -7.21
CA GLU A 127 -26.05 -1.12 -8.62
C GLU A 127 -25.65 -2.51 -9.14
N SER A 128 -26.62 -3.27 -9.67
CA SER A 128 -26.36 -4.59 -10.27
C SER A 128 -25.54 -4.47 -11.56
N MET A 129 -24.85 -5.57 -11.91
CA MET A 129 -23.92 -5.65 -13.05
C MET A 129 -24.58 -5.24 -14.36
#